data_AF-A0A7J9GJ21-F1
#
_entry.id   AF-A0A7J9GJ21-F1
#
_cell.length_a   1.000
_cell.length_b   1.000
_cell.length_c   1.000
_cell.angle_alpha   90.00
_cell.angle_beta   90.00
_cell.angle_gamma   90.00
#
_symmetry.space_group_name_H-M   'P 1'
#
loop_
_entity.id
_entity.type
_entity.pdbx_description
1 polymer ?
#
loop_
_entity_poly.entity_id
_entity_poly.type
_entity_poly.pdbx_seq_one_letter_code
_entity_poly.pdbx_strand_id
1 'polypeptide(L)'
;MSCLASCCAASTCGLCSTVASGISRKSARLAYCGLFGLSLIVSWILREVGAPLLEKLPWIKSSTQTKTWYQEQAVLRVSLGNFLFFAILALIMIGVKDQNDRRDSWHHGGWTAKMVIWILLVILMFFLPNVVITVYEILSKFGAGMFLLVQVIILLDFTHSWNDAWVEKDEQKWYIALLAVSIGCYLVAFAFSGILFIWFNPSGHDCGLNVFFIVMTMVLAFSFGVIALHPA
;
A
#
# COMPACT_ATOMS: atom_id res chain seq x y z
N MET A 1 3.05 24.04 31.80
CA MET A 1 3.35 23.24 30.59
C MET A 1 2.28 22.18 30.27
N SER A 2 1.42 21.78 31.21
CA SER A 2 0.44 20.70 31.00
C SER A 2 -0.88 21.11 30.31
N CYS A 3 -1.28 22.39 30.37
CA CYS A 3 -2.56 22.84 29.80
C CYS A 3 -2.52 23.04 28.27
N LEU A 4 -1.37 23.46 27.71
CA LEU A 4 -1.20 23.64 26.26
C LEU A 4 -1.18 22.31 25.51
N ALA A 5 -0.60 21.26 26.10
CA ALA A 5 -0.64 19.91 25.54
C ALA A 5 -2.07 19.32 25.56
N SER A 6 -2.87 19.62 26.59
CA SER A 6 -4.26 19.16 26.69
C SER A 6 -5.19 19.84 25.69
N CYS A 7 -4.98 21.14 25.40
CA CYS A 7 -5.76 21.85 24.37
C CYS A 7 -5.40 21.37 22.96
N CYS A 8 -4.12 21.16 22.66
CA CYS A 8 -3.71 20.65 21.34
C CYS A 8 -4.16 19.20 21.11
N ALA A 9 -4.17 18.36 22.14
CA ALA A 9 -4.74 17.01 22.08
C ALA A 9 -6.26 17.02 21.90
N ALA A 10 -6.99 17.89 22.61
CA ALA A 10 -8.44 18.02 22.46
C ALA A 10 -8.85 18.52 21.07
N SER A 11 -8.14 19.51 20.53
CA SER A 11 -8.40 20.07 19.19
C SER A 11 -8.10 19.08 18.07
N THR A 12 -6.99 18.34 18.17
CA THR A 12 -6.63 17.31 17.18
C THR A 12 -7.52 16.07 17.27
N CYS A 13 -7.90 15.63 18.47
CA CYS A 13 -8.89 14.57 18.65
C CYS A 13 -10.30 14.99 18.16
N GLY A 14 -10.70 16.25 18.35
CA GLY A 14 -11.96 16.80 17.83
C GLY A 14 -12.00 16.86 16.30
N LEU A 15 -10.88 17.25 15.67
CA LEU A 15 -10.78 17.30 14.21
C LEU A 15 -10.75 15.89 13.58
N CYS A 16 -9.93 14.98 14.13
CA CYS A 16 -9.88 13.60 13.67
C CYS A 16 -11.21 12.87 13.85
N SER A 17 -11.91 13.09 14.97
CA SER A 17 -13.23 12.50 15.21
C SER A 17 -14.28 13.04 14.25
N THR A 18 -14.27 14.34 13.94
CA THR A 18 -15.25 14.96 13.03
C THR A 18 -15.01 14.55 11.58
N VAL A 19 -13.75 14.53 11.13
CA VAL A 19 -13.40 14.15 9.74
C VAL A 19 -13.58 12.63 9.53
N ALA A 20 -13.09 11.79 10.45
CA ALA A 20 -13.24 10.34 10.32
C ALA A 20 -14.72 9.89 10.46
N SER A 21 -15.50 10.50 11.36
CA SER A 21 -16.95 10.19 11.46
C SER A 21 -17.76 10.75 10.29
N GLY A 22 -17.34 11.87 9.69
CA GLY A 22 -17.92 12.39 8.45
C GLY A 22 -17.66 11.48 7.25
N ILE A 23 -16.41 11.04 7.07
CA ILE A 23 -16.02 10.14 5.97
C ILE A 23 -16.65 8.76 6.13
N SER A 24 -16.67 8.22 7.35
CA SER A 24 -17.29 6.91 7.61
C SER A 24 -18.79 6.88 7.39
N ARG A 25 -19.49 8.00 7.65
CA ARG A 25 -20.92 8.14 7.31
C ARG A 25 -21.20 8.08 5.81
N LYS A 26 -20.23 8.42 4.95
CA LYS A 26 -20.33 8.21 3.49
C LYS A 26 -19.89 6.80 3.09
N SER A 27 -18.76 6.30 3.64
CA SER A 27 -18.28 4.94 3.39
C SER A 27 -17.15 4.58 4.37
N ALA A 28 -17.32 3.51 5.15
CA ALA A 28 -16.24 2.97 5.99
C ALA A 28 -15.02 2.56 5.16
N ARG A 29 -15.21 2.12 3.91
CA ARG A 29 -14.11 1.75 3.00
C ARG A 29 -13.14 2.90 2.78
N LEU A 30 -13.67 4.10 2.51
CA LEU A 30 -12.84 5.29 2.27
C LEU A 30 -12.04 5.68 3.52
N ALA A 31 -12.64 5.57 4.69
CA ALA A 31 -11.96 5.84 5.96
C ALA A 31 -10.83 4.83 6.24
N TYR A 32 -11.03 3.53 5.96
CA TYR A 32 -9.98 2.52 6.08
C TYR A 32 -8.87 2.69 5.03
N CYS A 33 -9.19 3.07 3.80
CA CYS A 33 -8.19 3.45 2.80
C CYS A 33 -7.38 4.66 3.25
N GLY A 34 -8.04 5.68 3.83
CA GLY A 34 -7.37 6.84 4.40
C GLY A 34 -6.43 6.48 5.56
N LEU A 35 -6.85 5.58 6.46
CA LEU A 35 -6.00 5.08 7.54
C LEU A 35 -4.79 4.31 7.01
N PHE A 36 -5.00 3.44 6.02
CA PHE A 36 -3.90 2.73 5.38
C PHE A 36 -2.93 3.71 4.71
N GLY A 37 -3.42 4.71 3.98
CA GLY A 37 -2.61 5.76 3.36
C GLY A 37 -1.83 6.59 4.38
N LEU A 38 -2.45 6.99 5.49
CA LEU A 38 -1.77 7.65 6.61
C LEU A 38 -0.62 6.79 7.14
N SER A 39 -0.84 5.48 7.26
CA SER A 39 0.19 4.55 7.72
C SER A 39 1.39 4.45 6.77
N LEU A 40 1.17 4.60 5.46
CA LEU A 40 2.26 4.66 4.46
C LEU A 40 3.09 5.93 4.64
N ILE A 41 2.43 7.07 4.86
CA ILE A 41 3.11 8.35 5.11
C ILE A 41 3.94 8.25 6.40
N VAL A 42 3.36 7.71 7.48
CA VAL A 42 4.08 7.49 8.74
C VAL A 42 5.28 6.56 8.54
N SER A 43 5.09 5.45 7.81
CA SER A 43 6.17 4.51 7.49
C SER A 43 7.30 5.18 6.69
N TRP A 44 6.95 6.02 5.71
CA TRP A 44 7.92 6.75 4.90
C TRP A 44 8.72 7.77 5.74
N ILE A 45 8.03 8.58 6.56
CA ILE A 45 8.69 9.52 7.47
C ILE A 45 9.66 8.77 8.39
N LEU A 46 9.20 7.69 9.01
CA LEU A 46 10.01 6.91 9.96
C LEU A 46 11.17 6.17 9.29
N ARG A 47 11.04 5.81 8.01
CA ARG A 47 12.15 5.29 7.20
C ARG A 47 13.27 6.32 7.06
N GLU A 48 12.93 7.59 6.85
CA GLU A 48 13.94 8.64 6.65
C GLU A 48 14.55 9.13 7.97
N VAL A 49 13.72 9.35 8.99
CA VAL A 49 14.17 10.00 10.24
C VAL A 49 14.32 9.05 11.43
N GLY A 50 13.83 7.80 11.31
CA GLY A 50 13.74 6.87 12.43
C GLY A 50 15.05 6.18 12.80
N ALA A 51 16.01 6.06 11.87
CA ALA A 51 17.30 5.39 12.14
C ALA A 51 17.99 5.85 13.45
N PRO A 52 18.23 7.17 13.69
CA PRO A 52 18.85 7.62 14.94
C PRO A 52 18.00 7.40 16.20
N LEU A 53 16.67 7.22 16.05
CA LEU A 53 15.79 6.89 17.17
C LEU A 53 15.91 5.41 17.54
N LEU A 54 15.98 4.53 16.54
CA LEU A 54 16.10 3.08 16.75
C LEU A 54 17.46 2.68 17.31
N GLU A 55 18.53 3.39 16.95
CA GLU A 55 19.89 3.15 17.50
C GLU A 55 20.01 3.39 19.01
N LYS A 56 19.11 4.22 19.58
CA LYS A 56 19.07 4.50 21.02
C LYS A 56 18.37 3.41 21.82
N LEU A 57 17.63 2.51 21.17
CA LEU A 57 16.86 1.47 21.84
C LEU A 57 17.73 0.20 22.00
N PRO A 58 18.06 -0.22 23.23
CA PRO A 58 19.06 -1.26 23.46
C PRO A 58 18.64 -2.64 22.96
N TRP A 59 17.34 -2.93 22.86
CA TRP A 59 16.81 -4.19 22.33
C TRP A 59 16.72 -4.24 20.80
N ILE A 60 16.83 -3.10 20.11
CA ILE A 60 16.88 -3.02 18.64
C ILE A 60 18.32 -2.91 18.17
N LYS A 61 19.14 -2.14 18.89
CA LYS A 61 20.54 -1.86 18.57
C LYS A 61 21.34 -3.15 18.36
N SER A 62 22.01 -3.21 17.22
CA SER A 62 23.01 -4.24 16.92
C SER A 62 24.26 -3.56 16.38
N SER A 63 25.43 -3.94 16.91
CA SER A 63 26.73 -3.32 16.61
C SER A 63 27.23 -3.59 15.18
N THR A 64 26.60 -4.52 14.47
CA THR A 64 27.01 -4.98 13.14
C THR A 64 26.12 -4.49 12.00
N GLN A 65 25.07 -3.72 12.29
CA GLN A 65 24.03 -3.40 11.31
C GLN A 65 24.20 -2.03 10.66
N THR A 66 23.83 -1.94 9.39
CA THR A 66 23.90 -0.72 8.57
C THR A 66 22.72 0.22 8.83
N LYS A 67 22.85 1.49 8.42
CA LYS A 67 21.74 2.45 8.44
C LYS A 67 20.50 1.91 7.71
N THR A 68 20.68 1.28 6.54
CA THR A 68 19.59 0.72 5.73
C THR A 68 18.77 -0.32 6.49
N TRP A 69 19.42 -1.15 7.29
CA TRP A 69 18.75 -2.12 8.15
C TRP A 69 17.81 -1.45 9.17
N TYR A 70 18.25 -0.37 9.82
CA TYR A 70 17.39 0.38 10.75
C TYR A 70 16.20 1.03 10.04
N GLN A 71 16.37 1.49 8.80
CA GLN A 71 15.28 2.03 7.98
C GLN A 71 14.23 0.95 7.67
N GLU A 72 14.66 -0.26 7.30
CA GLU A 72 13.77 -1.40 7.07
C GLU A 72 13.05 -1.82 8.35
N GLN A 73 13.75 -1.90 9.48
CA GLN A 73 13.16 -2.22 10.77
C GLN A 73 12.06 -1.24 11.18
N ALA A 74 12.24 0.06 10.94
CA ALA A 74 11.22 1.07 11.21
C ALA A 74 9.94 0.81 10.40
N VAL A 75 10.08 0.54 9.10
CA VAL A 75 8.95 0.26 8.20
C VAL A 75 8.26 -1.06 8.58
N LEU A 76 9.01 -2.12 8.85
CA LEU A 76 8.47 -3.42 9.21
C LEU A 76 7.66 -3.38 10.51
N ARG A 77 8.09 -2.59 11.49
CA ARG A 77 7.36 -2.44 12.78
C ARG A 77 6.04 -1.70 12.62
N VAL A 78 6.02 -0.62 11.83
CA VAL A 78 4.76 0.08 11.51
C VAL A 78 3.85 -0.84 10.71
N SER A 79 4.39 -1.55 9.72
CA SER A 79 3.66 -2.54 8.90
C SER A 79 3.04 -3.65 9.73
N LEU A 80 3.78 -4.20 10.71
CA LEU A 80 3.25 -5.23 11.62
C LEU A 80 2.08 -4.69 12.47
N GLY A 81 2.17 -3.44 12.94
CA GLY A 81 1.11 -2.81 13.71
C GLY A 81 -0.16 -2.62 12.88
N ASN A 82 -0.01 -2.21 11.62
CA ASN A 82 -1.10 -2.17 10.65
C ASN A 82 -1.70 -3.55 10.42
N PHE A 83 -0.86 -4.55 10.14
CA PHE A 83 -1.29 -5.91 9.88
C PHE A 83 -2.14 -6.45 11.04
N LEU A 84 -1.68 -6.30 12.28
CA LEU A 84 -2.43 -6.73 13.46
C LEU A 84 -3.76 -5.98 13.61
N PHE A 85 -3.77 -4.66 13.41
CA PHE A 85 -5.00 -3.88 13.49
C PHE A 85 -6.06 -4.36 12.48
N PHE A 86 -5.68 -4.50 11.20
CA PHE A 86 -6.59 -4.96 10.17
C PHE A 86 -6.96 -6.44 10.32
N ALA A 87 -6.03 -7.29 10.75
CA ALA A 87 -6.30 -8.71 11.02
C ALA A 87 -7.29 -8.88 12.17
N ILE A 88 -7.13 -8.16 13.28
CA ILE A 88 -8.06 -8.19 14.41
C ILE A 88 -9.46 -7.76 13.95
N LEU A 89 -9.55 -6.66 13.18
CA LEU A 89 -10.83 -6.22 12.62
C LEU A 89 -11.43 -7.25 11.66
N ALA A 90 -10.63 -7.88 10.82
CA ALA A 90 -11.08 -8.95 9.92
C ALA A 90 -11.64 -10.13 10.71
N LEU A 91 -10.94 -10.57 11.76
CA LEU A 91 -11.37 -11.66 12.64
C LEU A 91 -12.69 -11.35 13.37
N ILE A 92 -12.86 -10.12 13.87
CA ILE A 92 -14.09 -9.67 14.53
C ILE A 92 -15.29 -9.72 13.56
N MET A 93 -15.05 -9.40 12.28
CA MET A 93 -16.09 -9.35 11.25
C MET A 93 -16.41 -10.72 10.62
N ILE A 94 -15.74 -11.81 11.03
CA ILE A 94 -16.07 -13.15 10.53
C ILE A 94 -17.51 -13.52 10.89
N GLY A 95 -18.26 -13.97 9.89
CA GLY A 95 -19.64 -14.44 10.06
C GLY A 95 -20.69 -13.34 10.26
N VAL A 96 -20.36 -12.07 9.98
CA VAL A 96 -21.37 -11.00 9.83
C VAL A 96 -22.07 -11.19 8.49
N LYS A 97 -23.39 -11.35 8.51
CA LYS A 97 -24.21 -11.54 7.29
C LYS A 97 -25.03 -10.31 6.91
N ASP A 98 -25.49 -9.58 7.92
CA ASP A 98 -26.42 -8.46 7.76
C ASP A 98 -25.96 -7.22 8.54
N GLN A 99 -26.37 -6.04 8.09
CA GLN A 99 -26.03 -4.75 8.71
C GLN A 99 -26.72 -4.51 10.07
N ASN A 100 -27.66 -5.37 10.46
CA ASN A 100 -28.33 -5.30 11.77
C ASN A 100 -27.48 -5.88 12.91
N ASP A 101 -26.34 -6.51 12.59
CA ASP A 101 -25.40 -6.99 13.60
C ASP A 101 -24.75 -5.81 14.34
N ARG A 102 -24.65 -5.88 15.67
CA ARG A 102 -23.97 -4.85 16.48
C ARG A 102 -22.51 -4.64 16.04
N ARG A 103 -21.89 -5.65 15.44
CA ARG A 103 -20.53 -5.58 14.86
C ARG A 103 -20.44 -4.63 13.66
N ASP A 104 -21.53 -4.47 12.90
CA ASP A 104 -21.58 -3.50 11.80
C ASP A 104 -21.49 -2.06 12.31
N SER A 105 -22.18 -1.76 13.42
CA SER A 105 -22.08 -0.46 14.08
C SER A 105 -20.65 -0.17 14.54
N TRP A 106 -19.90 -1.19 15.01
CA TRP A 106 -18.49 -1.04 15.30
C TRP A 106 -17.65 -0.83 14.04
N HIS A 107 -17.94 -1.50 12.92
CA HIS A 107 -17.23 -1.33 11.66
C HIS A 107 -17.38 0.08 11.07
N HIS A 108 -18.59 0.66 11.12
CA HIS A 108 -18.87 2.01 10.62
C HIS A 108 -18.63 3.11 11.66
N GLY A 109 -18.62 2.79 12.96
CA GLY A 109 -18.49 3.74 14.06
C GLY A 109 -17.13 3.71 14.77
N GLY A 110 -17.07 4.35 15.94
CA GLY A 110 -15.95 4.19 16.90
C GLY A 110 -14.58 4.67 16.42
N TRP A 111 -14.49 5.55 15.42
CA TRP A 111 -13.23 5.93 14.79
C TRP A 111 -12.17 6.50 15.73
N THR A 112 -12.56 7.31 16.72
CA THR A 112 -11.60 7.81 17.71
C THR A 112 -10.94 6.68 18.49
N ALA A 113 -11.74 5.70 18.96
CA ALA A 113 -11.21 4.53 19.65
C ALA A 113 -10.32 3.69 18.73
N LYS A 114 -10.74 3.47 17.48
CA LYS A 114 -9.94 2.77 16.47
C LYS A 114 -8.59 3.45 16.21
N MET A 115 -8.56 4.77 16.08
CA MET A 115 -7.32 5.52 15.89
C MET A 115 -6.38 5.37 17.09
N VAL A 116 -6.92 5.44 18.31
CA VAL A 116 -6.12 5.22 19.53
C VAL A 116 -5.57 3.80 19.57
N ILE A 117 -6.41 2.78 19.33
CA ILE A 117 -5.99 1.37 19.28
C ILE A 117 -4.91 1.18 18.22
N TRP A 118 -5.08 1.75 17.03
CA TRP A 118 -4.12 1.67 15.95
C TRP A 118 -2.77 2.30 16.33
N ILE A 119 -2.77 3.52 16.88
CA ILE A 119 -1.53 4.18 17.36
C ILE A 119 -0.85 3.34 18.43
N LEU A 120 -1.61 2.81 19.39
CA LEU A 120 -1.07 1.96 20.45
C LEU A 120 -0.45 0.67 19.90
N LEU A 121 -1.10 0.00 18.94
CA LEU A 121 -0.55 -1.18 18.30
C LEU A 121 0.74 -0.86 17.56
N VAL A 122 0.79 0.25 16.79
CA VAL A 122 2.02 0.67 16.09
C VAL A 122 3.15 0.93 17.09
N ILE A 123 2.88 1.67 18.18
CA ILE A 123 3.88 1.93 19.24
C ILE A 123 4.35 0.63 19.88
N LEU A 124 3.43 -0.30 20.18
CA LEU A 124 3.75 -1.59 20.77
C LEU A 124 4.74 -2.40 19.92
N MET A 125 4.66 -2.29 18.59
CA MET A 125 5.57 -3.01 17.70
C MET A 125 7.04 -2.56 17.81
N PHE A 126 7.32 -1.38 18.37
CA PHE A 126 8.69 -0.94 18.64
C PHE A 126 9.32 -1.60 19.88
N PHE A 127 8.50 -2.24 20.73
CA PHE A 127 8.97 -2.99 21.89
C PHE A 127 9.21 -4.47 21.59
N LEU A 128 8.83 -4.96 20.40
CA LEU A 128 9.05 -6.34 20.00
C LEU A 128 10.54 -6.62 19.68
N PRO A 129 11.08 -7.79 20.07
CA PRO A 129 12.45 -8.16 19.78
C PRO A 129 12.67 -8.38 18.28
N ASN A 130 13.90 -8.17 17.82
CA ASN A 130 14.28 -8.27 16.40
C ASN A 130 13.90 -9.62 15.77
N VAL A 131 13.96 -10.72 16.53
CA VAL A 131 13.62 -12.07 16.08
C VAL A 131 12.18 -12.14 15.55
N VAL A 132 11.21 -11.51 16.23
CA VAL A 132 9.81 -11.51 15.80
C VAL A 132 9.64 -10.72 14.51
N ILE A 133 10.36 -9.61 14.35
CA ILE A 133 10.30 -8.81 13.12
C ILE A 133 10.91 -9.55 11.94
N THR A 134 12.00 -10.30 12.12
CA THR A 134 12.58 -11.12 11.05
C THR A 134 11.61 -12.20 10.58
N VAL A 135 10.88 -12.86 11.50
CA VAL A 135 9.84 -13.83 11.12
C VAL A 135 8.72 -13.14 10.35
N TYR A 136 8.27 -11.97 10.82
CA TYR A 136 7.26 -11.18 10.13
C TYR A 136 7.73 -10.72 8.74
N GLU A 137 9.00 -10.33 8.59
CA GLU A 137 9.57 -9.92 7.32
C GLU A 137 9.41 -11.02 6.26
N ILE A 138 9.76 -12.27 6.62
CA ILE A 138 9.62 -13.43 5.72
C ILE A 138 8.15 -13.65 5.36
N LEU A 139 7.25 -13.62 6.35
CA LEU A 139 5.82 -13.78 6.12
C LEU A 139 5.24 -12.65 5.24
N SER A 140 5.70 -11.42 5.45
CA SER A 140 5.24 -10.23 4.74
C SER A 140 5.63 -10.26 3.27
N LYS A 141 6.77 -10.86 2.90
CA LYS A 141 7.17 -11.07 1.50
C LYS A 141 6.16 -11.96 0.75
N PHE A 142 5.69 -13.03 1.39
CA PHE A 142 4.65 -13.89 0.82
C PHE A 142 3.30 -13.15 0.71
N GLY A 143 2.91 -12.44 1.78
CA GLY A 143 1.70 -11.61 1.78
C GLY A 143 1.70 -10.52 0.70
N ALA A 144 2.85 -9.86 0.48
CA ALA A 144 3.02 -8.87 -0.57
C ALA A 144 2.86 -9.49 -1.98
N GLY A 145 3.38 -10.70 -2.19
CA GLY A 145 3.16 -11.44 -3.44
C GLY A 145 1.68 -11.70 -3.72
N MET A 146 0.93 -12.20 -2.74
CA MET A 146 -0.52 -12.39 -2.88
C MET A 146 -1.27 -11.07 -3.12
N PHE A 147 -0.86 -10.01 -2.42
CA PHE A 147 -1.47 -8.69 -2.58
C PHE A 147 -1.26 -8.12 -3.99
N LEU A 148 -0.08 -8.29 -4.58
CA LEU A 148 0.20 -7.90 -5.97
C LEU A 148 -0.71 -8.66 -6.95
N LEU A 149 -0.93 -9.96 -6.75
CA LEU A 149 -1.84 -10.73 -7.60
C LEU A 149 -3.28 -10.20 -7.53
N VAL A 150 -3.76 -9.89 -6.33
CA VAL A 150 -5.10 -9.30 -6.14
C VAL A 150 -5.19 -7.92 -6.82
N GLN A 151 -4.15 -7.09 -6.71
CA GLN A 151 -4.11 -5.80 -7.39
C GLN A 151 -4.17 -5.93 -8.91
N VAL A 152 -3.47 -6.91 -9.49
CA VAL A 152 -3.52 -7.17 -10.94
C VAL A 152 -4.93 -7.56 -11.37
N ILE A 153 -5.61 -8.44 -10.63
CA ILE A 153 -7.00 -8.83 -10.93
C ILE A 153 -7.95 -7.63 -10.87
N ILE A 154 -7.84 -6.80 -9.83
CA ILE A 154 -8.67 -5.59 -9.69
C ILE A 154 -8.40 -4.60 -10.83
N LEU A 155 -7.13 -4.46 -11.25
CA LEU A 155 -6.77 -3.59 -12.36
C LEU A 155 -7.36 -4.09 -13.69
N LEU A 156 -7.30 -5.40 -13.94
CA LEU A 156 -7.90 -6.01 -15.14
C LEU A 156 -9.41 -5.81 -15.18
N ASP A 157 -10.10 -6.05 -14.06
CA ASP A 157 -11.56 -5.84 -13.94
C ASP A 157 -11.93 -4.37 -14.17
N PHE A 158 -11.15 -3.44 -13.62
CA PHE A 158 -11.30 -2.01 -13.87
C PHE A 158 -11.10 -1.66 -15.35
N THR A 159 -10.07 -2.20 -16.00
CA THR A 159 -9.80 -1.96 -17.43
C THR A 159 -10.93 -2.49 -18.31
N HIS A 160 -11.44 -3.71 -18.06
CA HIS A 160 -12.57 -4.26 -18.80
C HIS A 160 -13.86 -3.45 -18.57
N SER A 161 -14.17 -3.14 -17.31
CA SER A 161 -15.34 -2.32 -16.98
C SER A 161 -15.27 -0.93 -17.61
N TRP A 162 -14.09 -0.31 -17.67
CA TRP A 162 -13.89 0.96 -18.34
C TRP A 162 -14.07 0.82 -19.85
N ASN A 163 -13.42 -0.17 -20.47
CA ASN A 163 -13.58 -0.46 -21.90
C ASN A 163 -15.06 -0.60 -22.28
N ASP A 164 -15.78 -1.46 -21.57
CA ASP A 164 -17.19 -1.74 -21.86
C ASP A 164 -18.06 -0.50 -21.68
N ALA A 165 -17.82 0.30 -20.65
CA ALA A 165 -18.54 1.55 -20.42
C ALA A 165 -18.34 2.61 -21.53
N TRP A 166 -17.19 2.58 -22.23
CA TRP A 166 -16.93 3.46 -23.37
C TRP A 166 -17.46 2.90 -24.69
N VAL A 167 -17.36 1.59 -24.88
CA VAL A 167 -17.90 0.88 -26.05
C VAL A 167 -19.43 0.95 -26.07
N GLU A 168 -20.09 0.82 -24.92
CA GLU A 168 -21.56 0.90 -24.79
C GLU A 168 -22.13 2.25 -25.25
N LYS A 169 -21.33 3.32 -25.28
CA LYS A 169 -21.78 4.61 -25.80
C LYS A 169 -22.03 4.61 -27.30
N ASP A 170 -21.46 3.64 -28.03
CA ASP A 170 -21.63 3.44 -29.48
C ASP A 170 -21.42 4.71 -30.34
N GLU A 171 -20.54 5.62 -29.91
CA GLU A 171 -20.13 6.78 -30.69
C GLU A 171 -18.68 6.67 -31.14
N GLN A 172 -18.40 7.06 -32.39
CA GLN A 172 -17.05 7.05 -32.97
C GLN A 172 -16.00 7.77 -32.12
N LYS A 173 -16.39 8.81 -31.36
CA LYS A 173 -15.50 9.57 -30.47
C LYS A 173 -14.94 8.71 -29.34
N TRP A 174 -15.73 7.82 -28.76
CA TRP A 174 -15.30 6.97 -27.65
C TRP A 174 -14.37 5.86 -28.12
N TYR A 175 -14.59 5.30 -29.31
CA TYR A 175 -13.66 4.36 -29.94
C TYR A 175 -12.31 5.01 -30.25
N ILE A 176 -12.31 6.24 -30.80
CA ILE A 176 -11.07 6.99 -31.03
C ILE A 176 -10.35 7.29 -29.71
N ALA A 177 -11.09 7.68 -28.66
CA ALA A 177 -10.52 7.93 -27.34
C ALA A 177 -9.90 6.65 -26.74
N LEU A 178 -10.57 5.51 -26.85
CA LEU A 178 -10.08 4.22 -26.37
C LEU A 178 -8.77 3.83 -27.09
N LEU A 179 -8.74 4.00 -28.42
CA LEU A 179 -7.54 3.74 -29.23
C LEU A 179 -6.39 4.68 -28.83
N ALA A 180 -6.67 5.97 -28.65
CA ALA A 180 -5.68 6.95 -28.23
C ALA A 180 -5.09 6.63 -26.85
N VAL A 181 -5.93 6.26 -25.87
CA VAL A 181 -5.49 5.83 -24.54
C VAL A 181 -4.63 4.57 -24.63
N SER A 182 -5.05 3.57 -25.41
CA SER A 182 -4.33 2.31 -25.58
C SER A 182 -2.94 2.52 -26.19
N ILE A 183 -2.86 3.28 -27.29
CA ILE A 183 -1.58 3.64 -27.93
C ILE A 183 -0.71 4.43 -26.96
N GLY A 184 -1.29 5.40 -26.24
CA GLY A 184 -0.59 6.19 -25.23
C GLY A 184 0.02 5.31 -24.14
N CYS A 185 -0.74 4.36 -23.60
CA CYS A 185 -0.26 3.40 -22.59
C CYS A 185 0.90 2.55 -23.10
N TYR A 186 0.83 2.03 -24.34
CA TYR A 186 1.94 1.28 -24.94
C TYR A 186 3.19 2.13 -25.12
N LEU A 187 3.05 3.35 -25.66
CA LEU A 187 4.18 4.26 -25.84
C LEU A 187 4.85 4.59 -24.50
N VAL A 188 4.07 4.89 -23.47
CA VAL A 188 4.59 5.15 -22.12
C VAL A 188 5.29 3.91 -21.56
N ALA A 189 4.70 2.72 -21.68
CA ALA A 189 5.28 1.49 -21.17
C ALA A 189 6.63 1.15 -21.84
N PHE A 190 6.71 1.23 -23.16
CA PHE A 190 7.95 0.95 -23.91
C PHE A 190 9.00 2.05 -23.72
N ALA A 191 8.61 3.33 -23.72
CA ALA A 191 9.55 4.42 -23.46
C ALA A 191 10.13 4.34 -22.04
N PHE A 192 9.29 4.08 -21.04
CA PHE A 192 9.74 3.89 -19.66
C PHE A 192 10.67 2.69 -19.53
N SER A 193 10.34 1.55 -20.15
CA SER A 193 11.21 0.36 -20.17
C SER A 193 12.57 0.65 -20.82
N GLY A 194 12.60 1.44 -21.90
CA GLY A 194 13.83 1.88 -22.55
C GLY A 194 14.70 2.78 -21.64
N ILE A 195 14.08 3.69 -20.88
CA ILE A 195 14.78 4.51 -19.88
C ILE A 195 15.39 3.61 -18.80
N LEU A 196 14.64 2.64 -18.27
CA LEU A 196 15.14 1.68 -17.29
C LEU A 196 16.31 0.87 -17.85
N PHE A 197 16.24 0.43 -19.11
CA PHE A 197 17.33 -0.30 -19.76
C PHE A 197 18.62 0.52 -19.80
N ILE A 198 18.56 1.80 -20.18
CA ILE A 198 19.73 2.69 -20.22
C ILE A 198 20.30 2.89 -18.82
N TRP A 199 19.44 3.09 -17.81
CA TRP A 199 19.90 3.39 -16.45
C TRP A 199 20.51 2.16 -15.75
N PHE A 200 19.93 0.98 -15.96
CA PHE A 200 20.39 -0.26 -15.33
C PHE A 200 21.42 -1.05 -16.15
N ASN A 201 21.80 -0.55 -17.34
CA ASN A 201 22.91 -1.07 -18.16
C ASN A 201 24.05 -0.02 -18.34
N PRO A 202 24.68 0.46 -17.25
CA PRO A 202 25.81 1.37 -17.38
C PRO A 202 27.04 0.64 -17.90
N SER A 203 27.74 1.27 -18.85
CA SER A 203 28.99 0.75 -19.42
C SER A 203 30.02 0.46 -18.33
N GLY A 204 30.41 -0.81 -18.18
CA GLY A 204 31.53 -1.25 -17.33
C GLY A 204 31.15 -2.01 -16.06
N HIS A 205 29.88 -2.36 -15.82
CA HIS A 205 29.46 -3.24 -14.71
C HIS A 205 28.59 -4.41 -15.22
N ASP A 206 28.78 -5.60 -14.66
CA ASP A 206 28.00 -6.80 -15.01
C ASP A 206 26.60 -6.78 -14.35
N CYS A 207 25.67 -6.03 -14.95
CA CYS A 207 24.25 -5.96 -14.53
C CYS A 207 23.33 -6.90 -15.34
N GLY A 208 23.82 -8.09 -15.73
CA GLY A 208 23.12 -9.00 -16.65
C GLY A 208 21.73 -9.44 -16.17
N LEU A 209 21.53 -9.60 -14.86
CA LEU A 209 20.24 -10.03 -14.29
C LEU A 209 19.15 -8.96 -14.46
N ASN A 210 19.46 -7.69 -14.21
CA ASN A 210 18.51 -6.59 -14.38
C ASN A 210 18.15 -6.42 -15.86
N VAL A 211 19.15 -6.51 -16.73
CA VAL A 211 18.96 -6.46 -18.19
C VAL A 211 18.06 -7.60 -18.66
N PHE A 212 18.29 -8.83 -18.17
CA PHE A 212 17.44 -9.99 -18.49
C PHE A 212 15.97 -9.74 -18.13
N PHE A 213 15.69 -9.28 -16.91
CA PHE A 213 14.31 -9.02 -16.49
C PHE A 213 13.63 -7.93 -17.32
N ILE A 214 14.33 -6.84 -17.66
CA ILE A 214 13.78 -5.76 -18.49
C ILE A 214 13.47 -6.28 -19.90
N VAL A 215 14.43 -6.96 -20.54
CA VAL A 215 14.26 -7.47 -21.91
C VAL A 215 13.13 -8.51 -21.97
N MET A 216 13.08 -9.45 -21.02
CA MET A 216 12.01 -10.44 -20.97
C MET A 216 10.64 -9.80 -20.78
N THR A 217 10.54 -8.76 -19.94
CA THR A 217 9.28 -8.02 -19.75
C THR A 217 8.84 -7.34 -21.03
N MET A 218 9.75 -6.70 -21.77
CA MET A 218 9.43 -6.08 -23.06
C MET A 218 8.98 -7.10 -24.11
N VAL A 219 9.65 -8.25 -24.19
CA VAL A 219 9.26 -9.35 -25.09
C VAL A 219 7.87 -9.87 -24.75
N LEU A 220 7.61 -10.17 -23.47
CA LEU A 220 6.30 -10.65 -23.03
C LEU A 220 5.20 -9.62 -23.32
N ALA A 221 5.42 -8.34 -23.00
CA ALA A 221 4.45 -7.28 -23.27
C ALA A 221 4.12 -7.16 -24.76
N PHE A 222 5.15 -7.25 -25.63
CA PHE A 222 4.95 -7.26 -27.08
C PHE A 222 4.17 -8.50 -27.54
N SER A 223 4.55 -9.70 -27.08
CA SER A 223 3.85 -10.94 -27.40
C SER A 223 2.39 -10.92 -26.97
N PHE A 224 2.09 -10.46 -25.74
CA PHE A 224 0.73 -10.29 -25.25
C PHE A 224 -0.06 -9.29 -26.11
N GLY A 225 0.56 -8.18 -26.53
CA GLY A 225 -0.08 -7.22 -27.44
C GLY A 225 -0.44 -7.83 -28.79
N VAL A 226 0.45 -8.61 -29.39
CA VAL A 226 0.19 -9.33 -30.65
C VAL A 226 -0.95 -10.32 -30.50
N ILE A 227 -0.96 -11.10 -29.41
CA ILE A 227 -2.02 -12.08 -29.14
C ILE A 227 -3.36 -11.39 -28.92
N ALA A 228 -3.39 -10.29 -28.15
CA ALA A 228 -4.62 -9.55 -27.86
C ALA A 228 -5.24 -8.86 -29.09
N LEU A 229 -4.42 -8.50 -30.09
CA LEU A 229 -4.88 -7.90 -31.35
C LEU A 229 -5.13 -8.93 -32.45
N HIS A 230 -4.77 -10.20 -32.21
CA HIS A 230 -5.01 -11.25 -33.19
C HIS A 230 -6.52 -11.45 -33.37
N PRO A 231 -7.04 -11.43 -34.60
CA PRO A 231 -8.48 -11.48 -34.86
C PRO A 231 -9.12 -12.87 -34.69
N ALA A 232 -8.32 -13.91 -34.41
CA ALA A 232 -8.76 -15.28 -34.12
C ALA A 232 -8.46 -15.65 -32.68
#